data_AF-A0AA38KVK4-F1
#
_entry.id   AF-A0AA38KVK4-F1
#
_cell.length_a   1.000
_cell.length_b   1.000
_cell.length_c   1.000
_cell.angle_alpha   90.00
_cell.angle_beta   90.00
_cell.angle_gamma   90.00
#
_symmetry.space_group_name_H-M   'P 1'
#
loop_
_entity.id
_entity.type
_entity.pdbx_description
1 polymer ?
#
loop_
_entity_poly.entity_id
_entity_poly.type
_entity_poly.pdbx_seq_one_letter_code
_entity_poly.pdbx_strand_id
1 'polypeptide(L)'
;MVHRSADSRLLANLISHEKEYTNQLQSLLNLSHASFNSLSAYAASSPPPASQVILAVAGSLSNVDNALRVYAAAVEEWTKYLKELKDLEDEVGNVMRDREILVTRLLKASKSTPKPSSNRDSLMFSSSPPASSSTLSLKSNEDPSTTYASTSFFSALSPGPTSANKKLQTAQAELQACEAHLAKKELELDGKRSSAIRDGLRIRFRALGQCGWRWSEIGKEVEVVLGFGEQGSAYYLVVSRLIVMHFSLYATNI
;
A
#
# COMPACT_ATOMS: atom_id res chain seq x y z
N MET A 1 7.25 23.10 0.80
CA MET A 1 7.01 22.27 2.01
C MET A 1 7.99 21.12 1.95
N VAL A 2 8.81 20.91 2.98
CA VAL A 2 9.74 19.77 3.04
C VAL A 2 8.88 18.50 3.06
N HIS A 3 8.96 17.69 2.00
CA HIS A 3 8.23 16.43 1.87
C HIS A 3 8.79 15.47 2.93
N ARG A 4 8.18 15.47 4.11
CA ARG A 4 8.47 14.46 5.11
C ARG A 4 7.69 13.22 4.68
N SER A 5 8.39 12.22 4.16
CA SER A 5 7.79 10.93 3.85
C SER A 5 7.05 10.42 5.09
N ALA A 6 5.80 9.98 4.90
CA ALA A 6 5.05 9.33 5.98
C ALA A 6 5.88 8.15 6.50
N ASP A 7 5.82 7.90 7.82
CA ASP A 7 6.53 6.77 8.40
C ASP A 7 5.90 5.46 7.88
N SER A 8 6.58 4.80 6.94
CA SER A 8 6.19 3.54 6.29
C SER A 8 5.83 2.43 7.30
N ARG A 9 6.34 2.52 8.54
CA ARG A 9 6.02 1.59 9.62
C ARG A 9 4.58 1.71 10.10
N LEU A 10 3.99 2.91 10.04
CA LEU A 10 2.62 3.15 10.51
C LEU A 10 1.60 2.42 9.63
N LEU A 11 1.78 2.46 8.31
CA LEU A 11 0.92 1.73 7.38
C LEU A 11 1.09 0.21 7.53
N ALA A 12 2.32 -0.26 7.72
CA ALA A 12 2.58 -1.68 8.01
C ALA A 12 1.89 -2.15 9.30
N ASN A 13 1.93 -1.33 10.36
CA ASN A 13 1.24 -1.62 11.62
C ASN A 13 -0.28 -1.65 11.43
N LEU A 14 -0.85 -0.71 10.69
CA LEU A 14 -2.27 -0.70 10.37
C LEU A 14 -2.68 -1.98 9.61
N ILE A 15 -1.93 -2.36 8.58
CA ILE A 15 -2.17 -3.60 7.82
C ILE A 15 -2.12 -4.83 8.72
N SER A 16 -1.15 -4.87 9.65
CA SER A 16 -1.03 -5.94 10.64
C SER A 16 -2.28 -6.04 11.52
N HIS A 17 -2.73 -4.91 12.06
CA HIS A 17 -3.91 -4.87 12.94
C HIS A 17 -5.21 -5.21 12.19
N GLU A 18 -5.37 -4.77 10.93
CA GLU A 18 -6.55 -5.13 10.11
C GLU A 18 -6.59 -6.61 9.77
N LYS A 19 -5.41 -7.22 9.52
CA LYS A 19 -5.30 -8.67 9.32
C LYS A 19 -5.67 -9.43 10.59
N GLU A 20 -5.18 -8.99 11.74
CA GLU A 20 -5.52 -9.60 13.03
C GLU A 20 -7.02 -9.48 13.33
N TYR A 21 -7.61 -8.31 13.07
CA TYR A 21 -9.05 -8.09 13.20
C TYR A 21 -9.85 -9.04 12.29
N THR A 22 -9.42 -9.23 11.04
CA THR A 22 -10.03 -10.21 10.13
C THR A 22 -9.96 -11.63 10.67
N ASN A 23 -8.80 -12.04 11.21
CA ASN A 23 -8.65 -13.37 11.81
C ASN A 23 -9.63 -13.59 12.98
N GLN A 24 -9.83 -12.55 13.81
CA GLN A 24 -10.78 -12.60 14.91
C GLN A 24 -12.24 -12.74 14.42
N LEU A 25 -12.60 -12.05 13.34
CA LEU A 25 -13.92 -12.21 12.70
C LEU A 25 -14.13 -13.65 12.18
N GLN A 26 -13.10 -14.26 11.58
CA GLN A 26 -13.18 -15.65 11.12
C GLN A 26 -13.29 -16.63 12.30
N SER A 27 -12.55 -16.39 13.38
CA SER A 27 -12.67 -17.18 14.62
C SER A 27 -14.08 -17.11 15.20
N LEU A 28 -14.68 -15.91 15.24
CA LEU A 28 -16.06 -15.70 15.67
C LEU A 28 -17.06 -16.47 14.80
N LEU A 29 -16.90 -16.46 13.48
CA LEU A 29 -17.75 -17.23 12.55
C LEU A 29 -17.65 -18.74 12.78
N ASN A 30 -16.46 -19.26 13.10
CA ASN A 30 -16.27 -20.68 13.42
C ASN A 30 -17.00 -21.06 14.73
N LEU A 31 -16.88 -20.21 15.75
CA LEU A 31 -17.59 -20.39 17.02
C LEU A 31 -19.11 -20.34 16.83
N SER A 32 -19.60 -19.40 16.02
CA SER A 32 -21.03 -19.29 15.72
C SER A 32 -21.57 -20.53 15.00
N HIS A 33 -20.80 -21.07 14.04
CA HIS A 33 -21.15 -22.32 13.37
C HIS A 33 -21.19 -23.53 14.32
N ALA A 34 -20.27 -23.62 15.28
CA ALA A 34 -20.31 -24.66 16.32
C ALA A 34 -21.53 -24.51 17.25
N SER A 35 -21.88 -23.27 17.61
CA SER A 35 -23.09 -22.94 18.36
C SER A 35 -24.35 -23.36 17.61
N PHE A 36 -24.45 -23.04 16.31
CA PHE A 36 -25.55 -23.45 15.44
C PHE A 36 -25.73 -24.98 15.41
N ASN A 37 -24.64 -25.74 15.28
CA ASN A 37 -24.69 -27.21 15.30
C ASN A 37 -25.18 -27.75 16.64
N SER A 38 -24.69 -27.18 17.74
CA SER A 38 -25.09 -27.57 19.09
C SER A 38 -26.58 -27.26 19.35
N LEU A 39 -27.03 -26.08 18.93
CA LEU A 39 -28.43 -25.65 19.04
C LEU A 39 -29.35 -26.51 18.17
N SER A 40 -28.91 -26.86 16.96
CA SER A 40 -29.65 -27.75 16.05
C SER A 40 -29.76 -29.18 16.60
N ALA A 41 -28.70 -29.71 17.20
CA ALA A 41 -28.73 -30.99 17.89
C ALA A 41 -29.69 -30.98 19.08
N TYR A 42 -29.67 -29.90 19.88
CA TYR A 42 -30.61 -29.71 20.98
C TYR A 42 -32.07 -29.64 20.48
N ALA A 43 -32.32 -28.96 19.37
CA ALA A 43 -33.63 -28.91 18.73
C ALA A 43 -34.09 -30.30 18.31
N ALA A 44 -33.20 -31.12 17.73
CA ALA A 44 -33.51 -32.50 17.34
C ALA A 44 -33.86 -33.41 18.54
N SER A 45 -33.31 -33.14 19.73
CA SER A 45 -33.67 -33.84 20.96
C SER A 45 -34.92 -33.31 21.66
N SER A 46 -35.50 -32.20 21.18
CA SER A 46 -36.65 -31.55 21.81
C SER A 46 -37.97 -31.99 21.19
N PRO A 47 -39.06 -32.13 21.98
CA PRO A 47 -40.38 -32.41 21.43
C PRO A 47 -40.98 -31.17 20.71
N PRO A 48 -41.86 -31.36 19.71
CA PRO A 48 -42.65 -30.26 19.15
C PRO A 48 -43.59 -29.65 20.21
N PRO A 49 -43.90 -28.33 20.15
CA PRO A 49 -43.48 -27.36 19.12
C PRO A 49 -42.09 -26.72 19.37
N ALA A 50 -41.46 -26.99 20.52
CA ALA A 50 -40.21 -26.33 20.91
C ALA A 50 -39.08 -26.55 19.89
N SER A 51 -38.93 -27.77 19.37
CA SER A 51 -37.95 -28.09 18.33
C SER A 51 -38.09 -27.24 17.06
N GLN A 52 -39.32 -26.92 16.66
CA GLN A 52 -39.60 -26.10 15.48
C GLN A 52 -39.17 -24.64 15.70
N VAL A 53 -39.48 -24.09 16.89
CA VAL A 53 -39.07 -22.73 17.27
C VAL A 53 -37.54 -22.63 17.36
N ILE A 54 -36.88 -23.59 17.98
CA ILE A 54 -35.41 -23.60 18.12
C ILE A 54 -34.74 -23.66 16.74
N LEU A 55 -35.23 -24.52 15.82
CA LEU A 55 -34.71 -24.59 14.45
C LEU A 55 -34.94 -23.29 13.67
N ALA A 56 -36.09 -22.64 13.83
CA ALA A 56 -36.36 -21.35 13.20
C ALA A 56 -35.38 -20.27 13.69
N VAL A 57 -35.15 -20.18 15.00
CA VAL A 57 -34.17 -19.25 15.59
C VAL A 57 -32.75 -19.57 15.15
N ALA A 58 -32.37 -20.85 15.10
CA ALA A 58 -31.06 -21.27 14.60
C ALA A 58 -30.86 -20.83 13.14
N GLY A 59 -31.89 -20.97 12.29
CA GLY A 59 -31.87 -20.46 10.91
C GLY A 59 -31.67 -18.95 10.84
N SER A 60 -32.37 -18.18 11.67
CA SER A 60 -32.18 -16.74 11.78
C SER A 60 -30.75 -16.36 12.19
N LEU A 61 -30.15 -17.06 13.17
CA LEU A 61 -28.76 -16.84 13.57
C LEU A 61 -27.76 -17.13 12.43
N SER A 62 -28.01 -18.15 11.61
CA SER A 62 -27.21 -18.42 10.41
C SER A 62 -27.22 -17.25 9.41
N ASN A 63 -28.37 -16.55 9.29
CA ASN A 63 -28.47 -15.35 8.47
C ASN A 63 -27.66 -14.16 9.04
N VAL A 64 -27.59 -14.03 10.37
CA VAL A 64 -26.75 -13.03 11.07
C VAL A 64 -25.28 -13.29 10.75
N ASP A 65 -24.85 -14.56 10.82
CA ASP A 65 -23.48 -14.97 10.49
C ASP A 65 -23.14 -14.71 9.02
N ASN A 66 -24.11 -14.90 8.12
CA ASN A 66 -23.90 -14.60 6.70
C ASN A 66 -23.66 -13.10 6.47
N ALA A 67 -24.42 -12.23 7.14
CA ALA A 67 -24.18 -10.79 7.08
C ALA A 67 -22.78 -10.42 7.63
N LEU A 68 -22.36 -11.05 8.73
CA LEU A 68 -21.03 -10.87 9.30
C LEU A 68 -19.91 -11.32 8.34
N ARG A 69 -20.12 -12.42 7.60
CA ARG A 69 -19.17 -12.92 6.59
C ARG A 69 -18.97 -11.93 5.45
N VAL A 70 -20.03 -11.25 5.00
CA VAL A 70 -19.94 -10.19 4.00
C VAL A 70 -19.13 -9.00 4.53
N TYR A 71 -19.34 -8.62 5.80
CA TYR A 71 -18.54 -7.57 6.43
C TYR A 71 -17.06 -7.97 6.56
N ALA A 72 -16.76 -9.19 7.00
CA ALA A 72 -15.39 -9.70 7.09
C ALA A 72 -14.67 -9.67 5.73
N ALA A 73 -15.34 -10.05 4.64
CA ALA A 73 -14.80 -9.96 3.29
C ALA A 73 -14.48 -8.52 2.87
N ALA A 74 -15.29 -7.54 3.28
CA ALA A 74 -15.02 -6.13 3.01
C ALA A 74 -13.82 -5.59 3.81
N VAL A 75 -13.57 -6.10 5.02
CA VAL A 75 -12.36 -5.79 5.81
C VAL A 75 -11.11 -6.39 5.16
N GLU A 76 -11.20 -7.60 4.60
CA GLU A 76 -10.14 -8.19 3.78
C GLU A 76 -9.83 -7.35 2.55
N GLU A 77 -10.87 -6.85 1.86
CA GLU A 77 -10.70 -5.98 0.71
C GLU A 77 -10.08 -4.63 1.09
N TRP A 78 -10.49 -4.02 2.21
CA TRP A 78 -9.83 -2.85 2.78
C TRP A 78 -8.33 -3.09 3.00
N THR A 79 -7.97 -4.26 3.53
CA THR A 79 -6.57 -4.64 3.72
C THR A 79 -5.81 -4.74 2.39
N LYS A 80 -6.45 -5.13 1.28
CA LYS A 80 -5.84 -5.13 -0.06
C LYS A 80 -5.52 -3.70 -0.54
N TYR A 81 -6.45 -2.76 -0.37
CA TYR A 81 -6.20 -1.34 -0.69
C TYR A 81 -5.00 -0.77 0.07
N LEU A 82 -4.86 -1.11 1.36
CA LEU A 82 -3.72 -0.69 2.18
C LEU A 82 -2.40 -1.31 1.72
N LYS A 83 -2.40 -2.58 1.30
CA LYS A 83 -1.21 -3.26 0.75
C LYS A 83 -0.76 -2.63 -0.55
N GLU A 84 -1.67 -2.39 -1.49
CA GLU A 84 -1.34 -1.72 -2.75
C GLU A 84 -0.76 -0.32 -2.53
N LEU A 85 -1.26 0.41 -1.52
CA LEU A 85 -0.69 1.69 -1.12
C LEU A 85 0.72 1.52 -0.55
N LYS A 86 0.94 0.52 0.30
CA LYS A 86 2.23 0.22 0.92
C LYS A 86 3.29 -0.15 -0.12
N ASP A 87 2.92 -0.95 -1.12
CA ASP A 87 3.81 -1.35 -2.20
C ASP A 87 4.30 -0.10 -2.98
N LEU A 88 3.40 0.85 -3.24
CA LEU A 88 3.75 2.12 -3.90
C LEU A 88 4.61 3.04 -3.00
N GLU A 89 4.38 3.05 -1.69
CA GLU A 89 5.27 3.74 -0.73
C GLU A 89 6.69 3.15 -0.74
N ASP A 90 6.81 1.82 -0.85
CA ASP A 90 8.10 1.13 -0.94
C ASP A 90 8.78 1.39 -2.28
N GLU A 91 8.03 1.44 -3.39
CA GLU A 91 8.55 1.85 -4.70
C GLU A 91 9.13 3.27 -4.67
N VAL A 92 8.41 4.25 -4.11
CA VAL A 92 8.93 5.62 -3.93
C VAL A 92 10.19 5.61 -3.07
N GLY A 93 10.19 4.85 -1.97
CA GLY A 93 11.37 4.68 -1.12
C GLY A 93 12.58 4.08 -1.85
N ASN A 94 12.36 3.16 -2.80
CA ASN A 94 13.42 2.60 -3.64
C ASN A 94 14.02 3.67 -4.55
N VAL A 95 13.17 4.45 -5.23
CA VAL A 95 13.62 5.54 -6.14
C VAL A 95 14.37 6.64 -5.36
N MET A 96 13.92 6.97 -4.13
CA MET A 96 14.64 7.92 -3.27
C MET A 96 16.05 7.42 -2.92
N ARG A 97 16.20 6.13 -2.61
CA ARG A 97 17.52 5.53 -2.36
C ARG A 97 18.40 5.55 -3.61
N ASP A 98 17.84 5.25 -4.78
CA ASP A 98 18.58 5.34 -6.05
C ASP A 98 19.07 6.76 -6.32
N ARG A 99 18.21 7.76 -6.07
CA ARG A 99 18.60 9.18 -6.14
C ARG A 99 19.77 9.50 -5.22
N GLU A 100 19.74 9.07 -3.96
CA GLU A 100 20.85 9.29 -3.01
C GLU A 100 22.16 8.64 -3.47
N ILE A 101 22.08 7.44 -4.06
CA ILE A 101 23.22 6.75 -4.65
C ILE A 101 23.77 7.55 -5.83
N LEU A 102 22.91 8.04 -6.74
CA LEU A 102 23.30 8.86 -7.89
C LEU A 102 23.92 10.19 -7.47
N VAL A 103 23.34 10.88 -6.48
CA VAL A 103 23.93 12.10 -5.89
C VAL A 103 25.31 11.81 -5.33
N THR A 104 25.48 10.72 -4.59
CA THR A 104 26.77 10.32 -4.01
C THR A 104 27.80 10.02 -5.11
N ARG A 105 27.41 9.33 -6.18
CA ARG A 105 28.27 9.07 -7.35
C ARG A 105 28.66 10.37 -8.06
N LEU A 106 27.72 11.28 -8.25
CA LEU A 106 27.95 12.58 -8.87
C LEU A 106 28.93 13.43 -8.06
N LEU A 107 28.77 13.48 -6.73
CA LEU A 107 29.70 14.18 -5.82
C LEU A 107 31.11 13.60 -5.88
N LYS A 108 31.25 12.27 -5.95
CA LYS A 108 32.55 11.60 -6.11
C LYS A 108 33.18 11.93 -7.47
N ALA A 109 32.40 11.89 -8.55
CA ALA A 109 32.88 12.22 -9.89
C ALA A 109 33.31 13.69 -9.99
N SER A 110 32.54 14.62 -9.40
CA SER A 110 32.85 16.06 -9.39
C SER A 110 34.08 16.41 -8.56
N LYS A 111 34.46 15.60 -7.55
CA LYS A 111 35.70 15.78 -6.79
C LYS A 111 36.93 15.15 -7.47
N SER A 112 36.72 14.22 -8.41
CA SER A 112 37.78 13.48 -9.10
C SER A 112 38.37 14.19 -10.32
N THR A 113 37.77 15.30 -10.79
CA THR A 113 38.41 16.21 -11.74
C THR A 113 39.57 16.93 -11.05
N PRO A 114 40.83 16.74 -11.47
CA PRO A 114 41.97 17.37 -10.82
C PRO A 114 41.87 18.89 -10.94
N LYS A 115 42.05 19.60 -9.81
CA LYS A 115 42.38 21.03 -9.84
C LYS A 115 43.60 21.19 -10.76
N PRO A 116 43.60 22.13 -11.72
CA PRO A 116 44.83 22.47 -12.40
C PRO A 116 45.82 22.94 -11.32
N SER A 117 46.96 22.26 -11.25
CA SER A 117 48.11 22.66 -10.44
C SER A 117 48.45 24.12 -10.76
N SER A 118 48.07 25.04 -9.88
CA SER A 118 48.54 26.41 -9.90
C SER A 118 49.96 26.43 -9.34
N ASN A 119 50.94 26.18 -10.22
CA ASN A 119 52.33 26.56 -10.00
C ASN A 119 53.00 26.82 -11.34
N ARG A 120 52.74 28.01 -11.89
CA ARG A 120 53.78 28.84 -12.51
C ARG A 120 53.29 30.27 -12.65
N ASP A 121 53.86 31.14 -11.81
CA ASP A 121 53.88 32.58 -12.01
C ASP A 121 54.53 32.92 -13.36
N SER A 122 53.86 33.76 -14.13
CA SER A 122 54.52 34.76 -14.97
C SER A 122 53.54 35.89 -15.24
N LEU A 123 53.89 37.04 -14.67
CA LEU A 123 53.30 38.36 -14.88
C LEU A 123 53.24 38.67 -16.39
N MET A 124 52.13 39.27 -16.85
CA MET A 124 52.08 40.47 -17.71
C MET A 124 50.71 40.65 -18.39
N PHE A 125 50.13 41.83 -18.15
CA PHE A 125 49.32 42.68 -19.05
C PHE A 125 47.89 42.29 -19.49
N SER A 126 46.93 42.98 -18.84
CA SER A 126 45.89 43.87 -19.41
C SER A 126 44.88 43.37 -20.48
N SER A 127 43.60 43.49 -20.09
CA SER A 127 42.43 43.97 -20.86
C SER A 127 41.93 43.21 -22.10
N SER A 128 40.75 42.58 -21.95
CA SER A 128 39.75 42.28 -23.01
C SER A 128 38.94 43.55 -23.40
N PRO A 129 37.93 43.55 -24.33
CA PRO A 129 37.28 42.45 -25.09
C PRO A 129 36.93 42.83 -26.59
N PRO A 130 35.92 42.26 -27.30
CA PRO A 130 35.95 40.99 -28.02
C PRO A 130 35.46 41.07 -29.50
N ALA A 131 35.50 39.92 -30.19
CA ALA A 131 34.51 39.36 -31.13
C ALA A 131 35.09 38.90 -32.48
N SER A 132 35.14 37.58 -32.66
CA SER A 132 35.31 36.91 -33.95
C SER A 132 33.98 36.37 -34.44
N SER A 133 33.74 36.59 -35.73
CA SER A 133 32.75 35.97 -36.59
C SER A 133 33.04 34.48 -36.87
N SER A 134 31.97 33.67 -36.79
CA SER A 134 31.46 32.69 -37.77
C SER A 134 32.35 31.64 -38.49
N THR A 135 31.66 30.53 -38.81
CA THR A 135 31.83 29.51 -39.90
C THR A 135 32.61 28.24 -39.52
N LEU A 136 31.92 27.09 -39.37
CA LEU A 136 31.38 26.14 -40.38
C LEU A 136 32.46 25.38 -41.15
N SER A 137 32.46 24.04 -41.05
CA SER A 137 32.52 23.15 -42.22
C SER A 137 32.28 21.69 -41.85
N LEU A 138 31.27 21.11 -42.50
CA LEU A 138 30.97 19.70 -42.61
C LEU A 138 31.91 19.02 -43.61
N LYS A 139 32.14 17.70 -43.47
CA LYS A 139 32.22 16.82 -44.65
C LYS A 139 31.86 15.37 -44.32
N SER A 140 30.95 14.86 -45.14
CA SER A 140 30.41 13.51 -45.26
C SER A 140 31.36 12.56 -46.01
N ASN A 141 31.22 11.25 -45.77
CA ASN A 141 30.87 10.26 -46.82
C ASN A 141 30.74 8.82 -46.25
N GLU A 142 29.85 8.08 -46.90
CA GLU A 142 29.35 6.71 -46.63
C GLU A 142 30.34 5.56 -46.96
N ASP A 143 30.36 4.53 -46.11
CA ASP A 143 30.26 3.03 -46.27
C ASP A 143 30.70 2.29 -47.56
N PRO A 144 30.80 0.92 -47.60
CA PRO A 144 31.06 -0.14 -46.59
C PRO A 144 32.07 -1.23 -47.08
N SER A 145 32.49 -2.20 -46.23
CA SER A 145 32.72 -3.65 -46.56
C SER A 145 33.50 -4.47 -45.49
N THR A 146 32.85 -5.52 -44.98
CA THR A 146 33.30 -6.90 -44.63
C THR A 146 34.62 -7.25 -43.88
N THR A 147 34.39 -7.99 -42.77
CA THR A 147 35.02 -9.27 -42.31
C THR A 147 36.11 -9.37 -41.19
N TYR A 148 35.78 -10.31 -40.29
CA TYR A 148 36.53 -11.19 -39.37
C TYR A 148 37.17 -10.68 -38.06
N ALA A 149 36.70 -11.35 -37.00
CA ALA A 149 37.20 -11.54 -35.64
C ALA A 149 38.71 -11.34 -35.40
N SER A 150 39.06 -10.71 -34.27
CA SER A 150 39.61 -11.41 -33.10
C SER A 150 40.02 -10.44 -31.97
N THR A 151 39.71 -10.87 -30.74
CA THR A 151 40.45 -10.61 -29.49
C THR A 151 40.73 -9.17 -29.08
N SER A 152 39.82 -8.58 -28.30
CA SER A 152 40.12 -7.39 -27.48
C SER A 152 40.72 -7.83 -26.13
N PHE A 153 42.02 -8.16 -26.12
CA PHE A 153 42.85 -8.13 -24.93
C PHE A 153 43.36 -6.70 -24.71
N PHE A 154 43.15 -6.18 -23.50
CA PHE A 154 43.76 -5.05 -22.82
C PHE A 154 44.35 -3.91 -23.68
N SER A 155 43.67 -2.75 -23.67
CA SER A 155 44.34 -1.46 -23.77
C SER A 155 43.87 -0.54 -22.67
N ALA A 156 44.58 -0.62 -21.56
CA ALA A 156 44.67 0.43 -20.56
C ALA A 156 45.45 1.60 -21.17
N LEU A 157 44.77 2.66 -21.60
CA LEU A 157 45.37 3.92 -22.03
C LEU A 157 44.57 5.08 -21.42
N SER A 158 45.26 5.77 -20.51
CA SER A 158 45.03 7.08 -19.88
C SER A 158 43.69 7.81 -20.16
N PRO A 159 42.90 8.14 -19.12
CA PRO A 159 41.69 8.93 -19.29
C PRO A 159 42.06 10.39 -19.60
N GLY A 160 41.97 10.77 -20.87
CA GLY A 160 42.02 12.18 -21.25
C GLY A 160 40.87 12.98 -20.58
N PRO A 161 41.06 14.30 -20.32
CA PRO A 161 40.10 15.16 -19.61
C PRO A 161 38.70 15.24 -20.27
N THR A 162 38.60 14.85 -21.53
CA THR A 162 37.34 14.74 -22.29
C THR A 162 36.49 13.54 -21.87
N SER A 163 37.10 12.44 -21.40
CA SER A 163 36.39 11.23 -20.92
C SER A 163 35.75 11.45 -19.55
N ALA A 164 36.40 12.19 -18.67
CA ALA A 164 35.85 12.58 -17.36
C ALA A 164 34.62 13.49 -17.50
N ASN A 165 34.67 14.46 -18.43
CA ASN A 165 33.52 15.32 -18.74
C ASN A 165 32.32 14.53 -19.28
N LYS A 166 32.55 13.57 -20.18
CA LYS A 166 31.48 12.68 -20.69
C LYS A 166 30.85 11.86 -19.56
N LYS A 167 31.65 11.26 -18.68
CA LYS A 167 31.14 10.49 -17.51
C LYS A 167 30.32 11.36 -16.55
N LEU A 168 30.75 12.60 -16.33
CA LEU A 168 30.02 13.56 -15.49
C LEU A 168 28.68 13.96 -16.13
N GLN A 169 28.67 14.25 -17.44
CA GLN A 169 27.44 14.54 -18.18
C GLN A 169 26.46 13.35 -18.18
N THR A 170 26.95 12.11 -18.33
CA THR A 170 26.12 10.91 -18.22
C THR A 170 25.52 10.76 -16.82
N ALA A 171 26.31 10.96 -15.76
CA ALA A 171 25.81 10.88 -14.38
C ALA A 171 24.78 11.98 -14.06
N GLN A 172 24.93 13.18 -14.64
CA GLN A 172 23.93 14.25 -14.53
C GLN A 172 22.63 13.89 -15.26
N ALA A 173 22.72 13.33 -16.47
CA ALA A 173 21.55 12.89 -17.23
C ALA A 173 20.79 11.75 -16.51
N GLU A 174 21.51 10.79 -15.92
CA GLU A 174 20.93 9.69 -15.14
C GLU A 174 20.21 10.22 -13.89
N LEU A 175 20.82 11.16 -13.17
CA LEU A 175 20.21 11.80 -12.00
C LEU A 175 18.96 12.59 -12.39
N GLN A 176 18.99 13.35 -13.50
CA GLN A 176 17.83 14.09 -13.98
C GLN A 176 16.67 13.15 -14.37
N ALA A 177 16.97 12.02 -15.02
CA ALA A 177 15.96 11.01 -15.33
C ALA A 177 15.37 10.37 -14.06
N CYS A 178 16.21 10.11 -13.05
CA CYS A 178 15.77 9.61 -11.75
C CYS A 178 14.86 10.61 -11.03
N GLU A 179 15.18 11.90 -11.04
CA GLU A 179 14.35 12.95 -10.44
C GLU A 179 12.99 13.11 -11.14
N ALA A 180 12.97 13.02 -12.48
CA ALA A 180 11.71 13.02 -13.23
C ALA A 180 10.84 11.79 -12.91
N HIS A 181 11.46 10.62 -12.76
CA HIS A 181 10.76 9.39 -12.36
C HIS A 181 10.23 9.49 -10.92
N LEU A 182 11.03 10.04 -10.00
CA LEU A 182 10.62 10.28 -8.61
C LEU A 182 9.40 11.20 -8.55
N ALA A 183 9.43 12.34 -9.26
CA ALA A 183 8.31 13.29 -9.30
C ALA A 183 7.02 12.64 -9.82
N LYS A 184 7.13 11.76 -10.84
CA LYS A 184 6.00 10.99 -11.36
C LYS A 184 5.45 10.02 -10.31
N LYS A 185 6.32 9.29 -9.61
CA LYS A 185 5.94 8.31 -8.59
C LYS A 185 5.36 8.96 -7.33
N GLU A 186 5.85 10.13 -6.94
CA GLU A 186 5.28 10.93 -5.85
C GLU A 186 3.85 11.40 -6.19
N LEU A 187 3.63 11.86 -7.42
CA LEU A 187 2.28 12.23 -7.89
C LEU A 187 1.32 11.02 -7.91
N GLU A 188 1.80 9.86 -8.36
CA GLU A 188 1.05 8.60 -8.34
C GLU A 188 0.70 8.21 -6.90
N LEU A 189 1.65 8.32 -5.97
CA LEU A 189 1.47 8.00 -4.56
C LEU A 189 0.42 8.90 -3.90
N ASP A 190 0.44 10.20 -4.14
CA ASP A 190 -0.56 11.11 -3.57
C ASP A 190 -1.97 10.83 -4.09
N GLY A 191 -2.09 10.49 -5.38
CA GLY A 191 -3.34 10.01 -5.98
C GLY A 191 -3.81 8.71 -5.31
N LYS A 192 -2.91 7.73 -5.17
CA LYS A 192 -3.20 6.41 -4.59
C LYS A 192 -3.57 6.50 -3.11
N ARG A 193 -2.91 7.35 -2.32
CA ARG A 193 -3.27 7.59 -0.90
C ARG A 193 -4.72 8.00 -0.77
N SER A 194 -5.12 9.00 -1.55
CA SER A 194 -6.48 9.55 -1.53
C SER A 194 -7.50 8.52 -2.00
N SER A 195 -7.22 7.78 -3.08
CA SER A 195 -8.15 6.77 -3.59
C SER A 195 -8.24 5.55 -2.70
N ALA A 196 -7.11 5.00 -2.23
CA ALA A 196 -7.09 3.79 -1.40
C ALA A 196 -7.87 4.00 -0.09
N ILE A 197 -7.64 5.13 0.60
CA ILE A 197 -8.36 5.46 1.83
C ILE A 197 -9.86 5.62 1.55
N ARG A 198 -10.22 6.45 0.57
CA ARG A 198 -11.63 6.74 0.27
C ARG A 198 -12.39 5.50 -0.17
N ASP A 199 -11.84 4.75 -1.12
CA ASP A 199 -12.53 3.64 -1.78
C ASP A 199 -12.55 2.41 -0.85
N GLY A 200 -11.45 2.18 -0.13
CA GLY A 200 -11.34 1.13 0.87
C GLY A 200 -12.20 1.35 2.12
N LEU A 201 -12.26 2.58 2.66
CA LEU A 201 -13.21 2.88 3.74
C LEU A 201 -14.66 2.83 3.25
N ARG A 202 -14.94 3.29 2.02
CA ARG A 202 -16.29 3.21 1.45
C ARG A 202 -16.81 1.77 1.42
N ILE A 203 -15.99 0.81 1.00
CA ILE A 203 -16.43 -0.59 0.93
C ILE A 203 -16.66 -1.17 2.33
N ARG A 204 -15.76 -0.90 3.27
CA ARG A 204 -15.88 -1.36 4.66
C ARG A 204 -17.12 -0.80 5.34
N PHE A 205 -17.34 0.52 5.28
CA PHE A 205 -18.49 1.16 5.94
C PHE A 205 -19.81 0.80 5.26
N ARG A 206 -19.82 0.61 3.93
CA ARG A 206 -21.01 0.09 3.24
C ARG A 206 -21.38 -1.29 3.73
N ALA A 207 -20.41 -2.20 3.82
CA ALA A 207 -20.64 -3.55 4.31
C ALA A 207 -21.04 -3.55 5.80
N LEU A 208 -20.46 -2.67 6.62
CA LEU A 208 -20.84 -2.49 8.02
C LEU A 208 -22.31 -2.05 8.16
N GLY A 209 -22.72 -1.04 7.39
CA GLY A 209 -24.10 -0.57 7.38
C GLY A 209 -25.09 -1.64 6.93
N GLN A 210 -24.74 -2.40 5.88
CA GLN A 210 -25.54 -3.53 5.43
C GLN A 210 -25.63 -4.65 6.49
N CYS A 211 -24.52 -4.97 7.13
CA CYS A 211 -24.46 -5.98 8.19
C CYS A 211 -25.36 -5.59 9.37
N GLY A 212 -25.24 -4.35 9.88
CA GLY A 212 -26.07 -3.85 10.97
C GLY A 212 -27.56 -3.78 10.62
N TRP A 213 -27.88 -3.41 9.38
CA TRP A 213 -29.26 -3.44 8.89
C TRP A 213 -29.83 -4.86 8.89
N ARG A 214 -29.09 -5.85 8.36
CA ARG A 214 -29.52 -7.25 8.38
C ARG A 214 -29.72 -7.81 9.77
N TRP A 215 -28.81 -7.52 10.70
CA TRP A 215 -28.98 -7.94 12.08
C TRP A 215 -30.25 -7.35 12.70
N SER A 216 -30.59 -6.11 12.36
CA SER A 216 -31.81 -5.45 12.83
C SER A 216 -33.08 -6.05 12.24
N GLU A 217 -33.06 -6.45 10.96
CA GLU A 217 -34.19 -7.16 10.34
C GLU A 217 -34.40 -8.54 10.95
N ILE A 218 -33.33 -9.32 11.07
CA ILE A 218 -33.39 -10.67 11.61
C ILE A 218 -33.84 -10.65 13.08
N GLY A 219 -33.41 -9.65 13.86
CA GLY A 219 -33.87 -9.47 15.23
C GLY A 219 -35.40 -9.35 15.32
N LYS A 220 -36.02 -8.58 14.41
CA LYS A 220 -37.48 -8.43 14.33
C LYS A 220 -38.17 -9.73 13.88
N GLU A 221 -37.58 -10.46 12.94
CA GLU A 221 -38.10 -11.77 12.51
C GLU A 221 -38.13 -12.76 13.69
N VAL A 222 -37.07 -12.78 14.50
CA VAL A 222 -36.99 -13.65 15.68
C VAL A 222 -38.01 -13.27 16.75
N GLU A 223 -38.29 -11.97 16.96
CA GLU A 223 -39.33 -11.52 17.88
C GLU A 223 -40.72 -12.07 17.48
N VAL A 224 -41.02 -12.09 16.18
CA VAL A 224 -42.27 -12.68 15.65
C VAL A 224 -42.29 -14.19 15.88
N VAL A 225 -41.18 -14.89 15.59
CA VAL A 225 -41.06 -16.35 15.80
C VAL A 225 -41.27 -16.73 17.27
N LEU A 226 -40.77 -15.91 18.19
CA LEU A 226 -40.90 -16.14 19.63
C LEU A 226 -42.25 -15.67 20.20
N GLY A 227 -43.11 -15.04 19.40
CA GLY A 227 -44.42 -14.59 19.82
C GLY A 227 -44.41 -13.36 20.72
N PHE A 228 -43.36 -12.51 20.64
CA PHE A 228 -43.30 -11.22 21.34
C PHE A 228 -44.19 -10.15 20.67
N GLY A 229 -45.47 -10.48 20.47
CA GLY A 229 -46.49 -9.52 20.07
C GLY A 229 -46.95 -8.68 21.25
N GLU A 230 -46.73 -7.37 21.16
CA GLU A 230 -47.50 -6.30 21.83
C GLU A 230 -47.32 -5.98 23.33
N GLN A 231 -46.41 -6.60 24.09
CA GLN A 231 -46.09 -6.08 25.44
C GLN A 231 -44.58 -5.95 25.72
N GLY A 232 -44.08 -4.77 25.36
CA GLY A 232 -43.42 -3.90 26.35
C GLY A 232 -41.96 -4.21 26.67
N SER A 233 -41.06 -3.50 25.98
CA SER A 233 -39.93 -2.72 26.52
C SER A 233 -38.88 -3.40 27.43
N ALA A 234 -39.02 -4.65 27.85
CA ALA A 234 -38.12 -5.35 28.76
C ALA A 234 -37.04 -6.18 28.02
N TYR A 235 -37.26 -6.50 26.74
CA TYR A 235 -36.38 -7.41 25.97
C TYR A 235 -35.16 -6.73 25.34
N TYR A 236 -35.17 -5.40 25.20
CA TYR A 236 -33.96 -4.65 24.86
C TYR A 236 -32.84 -4.91 25.88
N LEU A 237 -33.17 -5.14 27.16
CA LEU A 237 -32.18 -5.42 28.19
C LEU A 237 -31.57 -6.83 28.12
N VAL A 238 -32.30 -7.85 27.64
CA VAL A 238 -31.80 -9.24 27.57
C VAL A 238 -31.01 -9.47 26.28
N VAL A 239 -31.49 -8.96 25.15
CA VAL A 239 -30.76 -9.04 23.87
C VAL A 239 -29.56 -8.09 23.86
N SER A 240 -29.68 -6.87 24.43
CA SER A 240 -28.48 -6.05 24.67
C SER A 240 -27.55 -6.66 25.70
N ARG A 241 -28.01 -7.43 26.70
CA ARG A 241 -27.10 -8.16 27.60
C ARG A 241 -26.44 -9.38 26.95
N LEU A 242 -27.09 -10.09 26.03
CA LEU A 242 -26.46 -11.18 25.28
C LEU A 242 -25.44 -10.64 24.26
N ILE A 243 -25.77 -9.54 23.58
CA ILE A 243 -24.84 -8.85 22.68
C ILE A 243 -23.67 -8.25 23.48
N VAL A 244 -23.92 -7.62 24.63
CA VAL A 244 -22.86 -7.09 25.52
C VAL A 244 -22.07 -8.21 26.20
N MET A 245 -22.65 -9.35 26.58
CA MET A 245 -21.87 -10.49 27.10
C MET A 245 -20.97 -11.11 26.03
N HIS A 246 -21.42 -11.15 24.77
CA HIS A 246 -20.60 -11.62 23.66
C HIS A 246 -19.43 -10.67 23.35
N PHE A 247 -19.58 -9.37 23.63
CA PHE A 247 -18.50 -8.37 23.54
C PHE A 247 -17.64 -8.30 24.82
N SER A 248 -18.21 -8.54 26.01
CA SER A 248 -17.52 -8.41 27.30
C SER A 248 -16.67 -9.63 27.65
N LEU A 249 -16.99 -10.82 27.12
CA LEU A 249 -16.10 -11.99 27.20
C LEU A 249 -14.79 -11.80 26.41
N TYR A 250 -14.75 -10.84 25.48
CA TYR A 250 -13.53 -10.46 24.75
C TYR A 250 -12.71 -9.36 25.44
N ALA A 251 -13.31 -8.61 26.39
CA ALA A 251 -12.63 -7.51 27.10
C ALA A 251 -11.93 -7.96 28.41
N THR A 252 -12.12 -9.21 28.85
CA THR A 252 -11.64 -9.69 30.16
C THR A 252 -10.48 -10.70 30.04
N ASN A 253 -9.81 -10.77 28.88
CA ASN A 253 -8.64 -11.63 28.66
C ASN A 253 -7.46 -10.85 28.04
N ILE A 254 -7.27 -9.61 28.50
CA ILE A 254 -6.00 -8.86 28.42
C ILE A 254 -5.51 -8.64 29.85
#